data_AF-A0A8A3PNW9-F1
#
_entry.id   AF-A0A8A3PNW9-F1
#
_cell.length_a   1.000
_cell.length_b   1.000
_cell.length_c   1.000
_cell.angle_alpha   90.00
_cell.angle_beta   90.00
_cell.angle_gamma   90.00
#
_symmetry.space_group_name_H-M   'P 1'
#
loop_
_entity.id
_entity.type
_entity.pdbx_description
1 polymer ?
#
loop_
_entity_poly.entity_id
_entity_poly.type
_entity_poly.pdbx_seq_one_letter_code
_entity_poly.pdbx_strand_id
1 'polypeptide(L)'
;MSTNPASRSAPSRAPGPSSKTSNLTRLNQDRQARNKEPDDDDDDDENGSSDEGIRRGNYDLFGNESYASVITRREAIAVLDNPELLMMHAQARNDSIPSTRLHFLKLLSGKPLTEAQEFEASERRLAQLKRLAKKRELVEAGMVEADAGSSSRDGGAAV
;
A
#
# COMPACT_ATOMS: atom_id res chain seq x y z
N MET A 1 55.16 -46.23 -45.21
CA MET A 1 54.15 -47.21 -44.74
C MET A 1 54.76 -47.96 -43.57
N SER A 2 54.31 -47.68 -42.34
CA SER A 2 54.71 -48.42 -41.15
C SER A 2 53.52 -48.43 -40.19
N THR A 3 52.89 -49.60 -40.05
CA THR A 3 51.75 -49.86 -39.18
C THR A 3 52.25 -50.38 -37.83
N ASN A 4 51.74 -49.86 -36.72
CA ASN A 4 51.84 -50.53 -35.42
C ASN A 4 50.58 -50.26 -34.55
N PRO A 5 50.28 -51.13 -33.57
CA PRO A 5 48.95 -51.68 -33.36
C PRO A 5 48.11 -50.95 -32.31
N ALA A 6 46.80 -51.20 -32.39
CA ALA A 6 45.78 -50.77 -31.44
C ALA A 6 46.07 -51.22 -30.00
N SER A 7 46.13 -50.27 -29.07
CA SER A 7 45.90 -50.51 -27.65
C SER A 7 44.58 -49.88 -27.24
N ARG A 8 43.57 -50.74 -27.04
CA ARG A 8 42.26 -50.38 -26.49
C ARG A 8 42.45 -50.00 -25.01
N SER A 9 42.38 -48.71 -24.68
CA SER A 9 42.25 -48.26 -23.29
C SER A 9 40.77 -48.34 -22.87
N ALA A 10 40.46 -49.33 -22.03
CA ALA A 10 39.15 -49.48 -21.39
C ALA A 10 38.83 -48.27 -20.49
N PRO A 11 37.55 -47.89 -20.32
CA PRO A 11 37.18 -46.87 -19.33
C PRO A 11 37.35 -47.45 -17.92
N SER A 12 38.22 -46.81 -17.11
CA SER A 12 38.36 -47.15 -15.71
C SER A 12 37.07 -46.81 -14.96
N ARG A 13 36.44 -47.87 -14.46
CA ARG A 13 35.25 -47.90 -13.61
C ARG A 13 35.49 -47.10 -12.32
N ALA A 14 34.47 -46.34 -11.91
CA ALA A 14 34.45 -45.40 -10.79
C ALA A 14 34.93 -45.97 -9.44
N PRO A 15 35.51 -45.13 -8.54
CA PRO A 15 35.53 -45.43 -7.12
C PRO A 15 34.17 -45.12 -6.48
N GLY A 16 33.75 -46.00 -5.57
CA GLY A 16 32.47 -45.98 -4.86
C GLY A 16 32.36 -44.92 -3.74
N PRO A 17 31.35 -45.07 -2.87
CA PRO A 17 30.48 -43.98 -2.42
C PRO A 17 31.06 -43.16 -1.25
N SER A 18 31.41 -41.91 -1.52
CA SER A 18 31.51 -40.88 -0.47
C SER A 18 30.14 -40.25 -0.25
N SER A 19 29.32 -40.85 0.62
CA SER A 19 28.00 -40.33 1.02
C SER A 19 28.03 -38.91 1.65
N LYS A 20 29.22 -38.37 1.92
CA LYS A 20 29.42 -36.99 2.35
C LYS A 20 29.49 -36.00 1.19
N THR A 21 29.98 -36.40 0.02
CA THR A 21 30.08 -35.50 -1.15
C THR A 21 28.74 -35.35 -1.86
N SER A 22 27.88 -36.36 -1.82
CA SER A 22 26.52 -36.29 -2.39
C SER A 22 25.65 -35.24 -1.69
N ASN A 23 25.80 -35.11 -0.37
CA ASN A 23 25.06 -34.12 0.41
C ASN A 23 25.57 -32.70 0.11
N LEU A 24 26.88 -32.53 -0.03
CA LEU A 24 27.49 -31.26 -0.41
C LEU A 24 27.04 -30.82 -1.82
N THR A 25 27.01 -31.75 -2.80
CA THR A 25 26.52 -31.45 -4.15
C THR A 25 25.02 -31.11 -4.18
N ARG A 26 24.21 -31.75 -3.33
CA ARG A 26 22.77 -31.49 -3.27
C ARG A 26 22.47 -30.13 -2.64
N LEU A 27 23.20 -29.77 -1.59
CA LEU A 27 23.13 -28.45 -0.98
C LEU A 27 23.52 -27.36 -2.00
N ASN A 28 24.61 -27.59 -2.75
CA ASN A 28 25.08 -26.66 -3.77
C ASN A 28 24.10 -26.54 -4.95
N GLN A 29 23.44 -27.64 -5.33
CA GLN A 29 22.40 -27.62 -6.36
C GLN A 29 21.17 -26.81 -5.94
N ASP A 30 20.75 -26.92 -4.67
CA ASP A 30 19.63 -26.12 -4.13
C ASP A 30 19.99 -24.63 -4.05
N ARG A 31 21.24 -24.30 -3.70
CA ARG A 31 21.76 -22.92 -3.73
C ARG A 31 21.72 -22.33 -5.14
N GLN A 32 22.15 -23.08 -6.17
CA GLN A 32 22.08 -22.66 -7.57
C GLN A 32 20.64 -22.50 -8.07
N ALA A 33 19.72 -23.39 -7.70
CA ALA A 33 18.30 -23.27 -8.05
C ALA A 33 17.64 -22.02 -7.45
N ARG A 34 18.24 -21.45 -6.39
CA ARG A 34 17.83 -20.19 -5.75
C ARG A 34 18.66 -18.98 -6.21
N ASN A 35 19.49 -19.12 -7.24
CA ASN A 35 20.40 -18.09 -7.75
C ASN A 35 21.39 -17.54 -6.69
N LYS A 36 21.84 -18.37 -5.74
CA LYS A 36 22.95 -18.01 -4.83
C LYS A 36 24.30 -18.38 -5.45
N GLU A 37 25.30 -17.53 -5.26
CA GLU A 37 26.67 -17.80 -5.75
C GLU A 37 27.32 -18.96 -4.96
N PRO A 38 28.18 -19.77 -5.60
CA PRO A 38 28.69 -21.02 -5.03
C PRO A 38 29.70 -20.87 -3.88
N ASP A 39 30.22 -19.68 -3.61
CA ASP A 39 31.25 -19.40 -2.58
C ASP A 39 30.83 -18.25 -1.61
N ASP A 40 29.53 -17.98 -1.51
CA ASP A 40 28.98 -16.99 -0.60
C ASP A 40 28.79 -17.62 0.81
N ASP A 41 29.90 -17.72 1.54
CA ASP A 41 30.01 -18.20 2.93
C ASP A 41 29.62 -17.09 3.95
N ASP A 42 28.67 -16.22 3.62
CA ASP A 42 27.98 -15.37 4.60
C ASP A 42 26.90 -16.20 5.32
N ASP A 43 27.36 -17.16 6.14
CA ASP A 43 26.60 -17.66 7.29
C ASP A 43 26.65 -16.59 8.39
N ASP A 44 26.06 -15.42 8.11
CA ASP A 44 25.85 -14.36 9.09
C ASP A 44 24.57 -14.69 9.88
N ASP A 45 24.69 -15.66 10.79
CA ASP A 45 23.79 -15.83 11.93
C ASP A 45 24.01 -14.66 12.92
N GLU A 46 23.82 -13.43 12.45
CA GLU A 46 23.92 -12.22 13.26
C GLU A 46 22.53 -11.79 13.72
N ASN A 47 22.31 -12.02 15.01
CA ASN A 47 21.60 -11.13 15.90
C ASN A 47 20.06 -11.18 15.84
N GLY A 48 19.52 -12.16 16.56
CA GLY A 48 18.26 -11.99 17.28
C GLY A 48 18.37 -10.86 18.30
N SER A 49 18.32 -9.62 17.82
CA SER A 49 18.18 -8.42 18.64
C SER A 49 16.81 -8.46 19.29
N SER A 50 16.75 -9.02 20.50
CA SER A 50 15.67 -8.80 21.45
C SER A 50 15.67 -7.30 21.83
N ASP A 51 15.09 -6.46 20.97
CA ASP A 51 14.67 -5.10 21.32
C ASP A 51 13.29 -5.18 21.96
N GLU A 52 13.26 -5.73 23.18
CA GLU A 52 12.21 -5.38 24.11
C GLU A 52 12.56 -4.01 24.71
N GLY A 53 11.88 -2.95 24.27
CA GLY A 53 11.85 -1.73 25.07
C GLY A 53 11.72 -0.37 24.39
N ILE A 54 11.77 -0.23 23.06
CA ILE A 54 11.67 1.09 22.42
C ILE A 54 10.73 0.98 21.20
N ARG A 55 10.01 2.07 20.86
CA ARG A 55 9.15 2.27 19.65
C ARG A 55 7.64 2.06 19.84
N ARG A 56 7.10 2.59 20.93
CA ARG A 56 5.68 2.99 21.04
C ARG A 56 5.36 4.26 20.21
N GLY A 57 5.91 4.39 19.00
CA GLY A 57 5.91 5.64 18.25
C GLY A 57 5.87 5.42 16.75
N ASN A 58 4.70 5.72 16.18
CA ASN A 58 4.41 6.10 14.80
C ASN A 58 5.21 5.38 13.70
N TYR A 59 4.55 4.37 13.17
CA TYR A 59 4.94 3.62 11.99
C TYR A 59 4.87 4.49 10.72
N ASP A 60 6.02 4.93 10.24
CA ASP A 60 6.18 5.77 9.04
C ASP A 60 7.34 5.26 8.17
N LEU A 61 7.21 5.41 6.85
CA LEU A 61 8.11 5.10 5.70
C LEU A 61 8.99 3.82 5.68
N PHE A 62 9.15 3.06 6.77
CA PHE A 62 10.14 1.99 6.93
C PHE A 62 9.54 0.67 7.47
N GLY A 63 8.40 0.22 6.92
CA GLY A 63 8.00 -1.19 7.03
C GLY A 63 6.92 -1.54 8.07
N ASN A 64 6.31 -0.55 8.71
CA ASN A 64 5.23 -0.81 9.66
C ASN A 64 3.85 -0.35 9.19
N GLU A 65 3.72 0.09 7.93
CA GLU A 65 2.42 0.37 7.35
C GLU A 65 1.76 -0.92 6.82
N SER A 66 0.43 -1.03 6.93
CA SER A 66 -0.29 -2.17 6.37
C SER A 66 -0.21 -2.16 4.85
N TYR A 67 -0.10 -3.32 4.21
CA TYR A 67 -0.15 -3.40 2.74
C TYR A 67 -1.38 -2.69 2.16
N ALA A 68 -2.52 -2.72 2.86
CA ALA A 68 -3.73 -2.00 2.46
C ALA A 68 -3.53 -0.47 2.44
N SER A 69 -2.77 0.10 3.39
CA SER A 69 -2.47 1.54 3.38
C SER A 69 -1.50 1.91 2.25
N VAL A 70 -0.55 1.03 1.92
CA VAL A 70 0.35 1.21 0.76
C VAL A 70 -0.48 1.32 -0.53
N ILE A 71 -1.40 0.38 -0.74
CA ILE A 71 -2.19 0.30 -1.98
C ILE A 71 -3.14 1.46 -2.11
N THR A 72 -3.86 1.83 -1.04
CA THR A 72 -4.75 2.99 -1.05
C THR A 72 -3.99 4.29 -1.30
N ARG A 73 -2.78 4.43 -0.77
CA ARG A 73 -1.90 5.58 -1.06
C ARG A 73 -1.47 5.62 -2.53
N ARG A 74 -1.06 4.48 -3.10
CA ARG A 74 -0.68 4.38 -4.52
C ARG A 74 -1.86 4.71 -5.44
N GLU A 75 -3.05 4.22 -5.12
CA GLU A 75 -4.28 4.57 -5.83
C GLU A 75 -4.56 6.07 -5.76
N ALA A 76 -4.46 6.67 -4.56
CA ALA A 76 -4.68 8.10 -4.38
C ALA A 76 -3.71 8.96 -5.22
N ILE A 77 -2.45 8.54 -5.35
CA ILE A 77 -1.48 9.20 -6.24
C ILE A 77 -1.95 9.11 -7.69
N ALA A 78 -2.28 7.91 -8.17
CA ALA A 78 -2.71 7.70 -9.55
C ALA A 78 -3.96 8.53 -9.92
N VAL A 79 -4.88 8.69 -8.98
CA VAL A 79 -6.07 9.55 -9.16
C VAL A 79 -5.73 11.03 -9.16
N LEU A 80 -4.80 11.48 -8.31
CA LEU A 80 -4.42 12.89 -8.23
C LEU A 80 -3.56 13.35 -9.42
N ASP A 81 -2.79 12.45 -10.02
CA ASP A 81 -1.96 12.75 -11.20
C ASP A 81 -2.79 12.88 -12.48
N ASN A 82 -3.93 12.17 -12.57
CA ASN A 82 -4.76 12.11 -13.77
C ASN A 82 -6.08 12.88 -13.58
N PRO A 83 -6.28 14.04 -14.22
CA PRO A 83 -7.49 14.84 -14.04
C PRO A 83 -8.77 14.13 -14.50
N GLU A 84 -8.69 13.29 -15.53
CA GLU A 84 -9.82 12.48 -16.00
C GLU A 84 -10.27 11.46 -14.95
N LEU A 85 -9.32 10.82 -14.28
CA LEU A 85 -9.59 9.86 -13.21
C LEU A 85 -10.19 10.57 -12.00
N LEU A 86 -9.64 11.73 -11.63
CA LEU A 86 -10.18 12.57 -10.57
C LEU A 86 -11.63 13.01 -10.84
N MET A 87 -11.92 13.39 -12.09
CA MET A 87 -13.26 13.79 -12.51
C MET A 87 -14.25 12.62 -12.46
N MET A 88 -13.85 11.43 -12.93
CA MET A 88 -14.63 10.20 -12.83
C MET A 88 -14.99 9.88 -11.37
N HIS A 89 -14.02 9.98 -10.45
CA HIS A 89 -14.28 9.78 -9.02
C HIS A 89 -15.19 10.86 -8.42
N ALA A 90 -15.07 12.12 -8.86
CA ALA A 90 -15.96 13.18 -8.41
C ALA A 90 -17.42 12.94 -8.83
N GLN A 91 -17.62 12.51 -10.07
CA GLN A 91 -18.94 12.14 -10.59
C GLN A 91 -19.52 10.93 -9.84
N ALA A 92 -18.74 9.86 -9.66
CA ALA A 92 -19.20 8.66 -8.95
C ALA A 92 -19.61 8.94 -7.49
N ARG A 93 -18.95 9.91 -6.85
CA ARG A 93 -19.21 10.31 -5.46
C ARG A 93 -20.28 11.39 -5.31
N ASN A 94 -20.72 12.02 -6.39
CA ASN A 94 -21.54 13.24 -6.37
C ASN A 94 -20.90 14.37 -5.54
N ASP A 95 -19.56 14.43 -5.50
CA ASP A 95 -18.79 15.45 -4.78
C ASP A 95 -18.20 16.46 -5.78
N SER A 96 -17.92 17.68 -5.33
CA SER A 96 -17.18 18.65 -6.16
C SER A 96 -15.75 18.18 -6.42
N ILE A 97 -15.18 18.50 -7.59
CA ILE A 97 -13.78 18.19 -7.94
C ILE A 97 -12.79 18.58 -6.82
N PRO A 98 -12.82 19.80 -6.24
CA PRO A 98 -11.92 20.14 -5.14
C PRO A 98 -12.18 19.32 -3.86
N SER A 99 -13.44 18.97 -3.57
CA SER A 99 -13.76 18.07 -2.44
C SER A 99 -13.15 16.68 -2.63
N THR A 100 -13.25 16.12 -3.83
CA THR A 100 -12.68 14.82 -4.19
C THR A 100 -11.15 14.86 -4.14
N ARG A 101 -10.54 15.94 -4.64
CA ARG A 101 -9.09 16.16 -4.53
C ARG A 101 -8.64 16.18 -3.07
N LEU A 102 -9.36 16.90 -2.21
CA LEU A 102 -9.08 16.93 -0.77
C LEU A 102 -9.23 15.55 -0.12
N HIS A 103 -10.18 14.74 -0.57
CA HIS A 103 -10.34 13.37 -0.09
C HIS A 103 -9.11 12.50 -0.38
N PHE A 104 -8.60 12.50 -1.63
CA PHE A 104 -7.39 11.75 -1.97
C PHE A 104 -6.11 12.32 -1.33
N LEU A 105 -6.03 13.65 -1.14
CA LEU A 105 -4.95 14.26 -0.37
C LEU A 105 -4.94 13.81 1.10
N LYS A 106 -6.12 13.57 1.69
CA LYS A 106 -6.21 13.00 3.05
C LYS A 106 -5.72 11.55 3.07
N LEU A 107 -6.07 10.75 2.05
CA LEU A 107 -5.55 9.38 1.91
C LEU A 107 -4.02 9.34 1.80
N LEU A 108 -3.42 10.33 1.12
CA LEU A 108 -1.98 10.46 1.03
C LEU A 108 -1.28 10.77 2.36
N SER A 109 -1.98 11.44 3.28
CA SER A 109 -1.37 11.92 4.53
C SER A 109 -1.00 10.81 5.52
N GLY A 110 -1.28 9.53 5.20
CA GLY A 110 -0.88 8.38 6.00
C GLY A 110 -1.58 8.27 7.35
N LYS A 111 -2.51 9.18 7.65
CA LYS A 111 -3.40 9.09 8.81
C LYS A 111 -4.59 8.24 8.36
N PRO A 112 -4.67 6.95 8.74
CA PRO A 112 -5.90 6.20 8.51
C PRO A 112 -7.02 6.99 9.18
N LEU A 113 -8.11 7.21 8.45
CA LEU A 113 -9.31 7.75 9.05
C LEU A 113 -9.72 6.69 10.08
N THR A 114 -9.44 6.99 11.34
CA THR A 114 -9.67 6.02 12.41
C THR A 114 -11.18 5.79 12.43
N GLU A 115 -11.66 4.57 12.70
CA GLU A 115 -13.11 4.32 12.77
C GLU A 115 -13.81 5.32 13.71
N ALA A 116 -13.11 5.77 14.75
CA ALA A 116 -13.56 6.85 15.63
C ALA A 116 -13.78 8.19 14.90
N GLN A 117 -12.89 8.58 13.98
CA GLN A 117 -13.01 9.79 13.17
C GLN A 117 -14.13 9.65 12.12
N GLU A 118 -14.33 8.46 11.56
CA GLU A 118 -15.45 8.19 10.65
C GLU A 118 -16.79 8.25 11.38
N PHE A 119 -16.86 7.62 12.55
CA PHE A 119 -18.04 7.63 13.40
C PHE A 119 -18.39 9.06 13.82
N GLU A 120 -17.43 9.82 14.34
CA GLU A 120 -17.64 11.22 14.72
C GLU A 120 -18.04 12.10 13.51
N ALA A 121 -17.40 11.91 12.35
CA ALA A 121 -17.78 12.62 11.12
C ALA A 121 -19.21 12.25 10.65
N SER A 122 -19.62 10.99 10.81
CA SER A 122 -20.96 10.51 10.47
C SER A 122 -22.02 11.04 11.44
N GLU A 123 -21.72 11.10 12.73
CA GLU A 123 -22.60 11.70 13.75
C GLU A 123 -22.79 13.19 13.52
N ARG A 124 -21.70 13.90 13.18
CA ARG A 124 -21.76 15.32 12.81
C ARG A 124 -22.65 15.54 11.58
N ARG A 125 -22.53 14.69 10.56
CA ARG A 125 -23.42 14.72 9.38
C ARG A 125 -24.87 14.43 9.76
N LEU A 126 -25.14 13.42 10.57
CA LEU A 126 -26.48 13.08 11.04
C LEU A 126 -27.09 14.24 11.83
N ALA A 127 -26.33 14.87 12.72
CA ALA A 127 -26.77 16.02 13.50
C ALA A 127 -27.12 17.23 12.61
N GLN A 128 -26.34 17.47 11.55
CA GLN A 128 -26.65 18.49 10.55
C GLN A 128 -27.95 18.18 9.81
N LEU A 129 -28.14 16.94 9.35
CA LEU A 129 -29.37 16.52 8.69
C LEU A 129 -30.59 16.65 9.62
N LYS A 130 -30.46 16.24 10.89
CA LYS A 130 -31.51 16.41 11.91
C LYS A 130 -31.85 17.89 12.13
N ARG A 131 -30.85 18.79 12.15
CA ARG A 131 -31.08 20.24 12.23
C ARG A 131 -31.82 20.77 11.02
N LEU A 132 -31.44 20.35 9.81
CA LEU A 132 -32.12 20.75 8.58
C LEU A 132 -33.56 20.21 8.52
N ALA A 133 -33.78 18.97 8.93
CA ALA A 133 -35.12 18.37 9.01
C ALA A 133 -36.00 19.12 10.01
N LYS A 134 -35.50 19.38 11.23
CA LYS A 134 -36.20 20.19 12.23
C LYS A 134 -36.50 21.61 11.72
N LYS A 135 -35.56 22.22 10.99
CA LYS A 135 -35.78 23.53 10.37
C LYS A 135 -36.90 23.46 9.33
N ARG A 136 -36.95 22.41 8.50
CA ARG A 136 -38.04 22.18 7.54
C ARG A 136 -39.39 22.01 8.24
N GLU A 137 -39.47 21.21 9.30
CA GLU A 137 -40.71 21.03 10.06
C GLU A 137 -41.20 22.34 10.69
N LEU A 138 -40.30 23.19 11.20
CA LEU A 138 -40.67 24.50 11.76
C LEU A 138 -41.15 25.48 10.69
N VAL A 139 -40.58 25.42 9.48
CA VAL A 139 -41.06 26.20 8.32
C VAL A 139 -42.41 25.70 7.85
N GLU A 140 -42.61 24.38 7.78
CA GLU A 140 -43.88 23.74 7.41
C GLU A 140 -45.00 24.02 8.43
N ALA A 141 -44.66 24.06 9.72
CA ALA A 141 -45.57 24.47 10.79
C ALA A 141 -45.84 25.99 10.83
N GLY A 142 -45.26 26.78 9.90
CA GLY A 142 -45.45 28.22 9.82
C GLY A 142 -44.84 29.02 10.96
N MET A 143 -43.94 28.43 11.75
CA MET A 143 -43.30 29.06 12.91
C MET A 143 -42.03 29.83 12.56
N VAL A 144 -41.49 29.66 11.35
CA VAL A 144 -40.26 30.30 10.86
C VAL A 144 -40.45 30.70 9.40
N GLU A 145 -40.23 31.98 9.07
CA GLU A 145 -40.24 32.48 7.68
C GLU A 145 -39.21 31.74 6.83
N ALA A 146 -39.60 31.35 5.61
CA ALA A 146 -38.70 30.73 4.65
C ALA A 146 -37.70 31.79 4.15
N ASP A 147 -36.54 31.87 4.80
CA ASP A 147 -35.46 32.77 4.39
C ASP A 147 -35.03 32.43 2.95
N ALA A 148 -35.48 33.24 2.01
CA ALA A 148 -35.20 33.14 0.59
C ALA A 148 -33.73 33.52 0.34
N GLY A 149 -32.84 32.55 0.52
CA GLY A 149 -31.53 32.51 -0.14
C GLY A 149 -30.54 33.59 0.27
N SER A 150 -29.71 33.30 1.29
CA SER A 150 -28.39 33.91 1.38
C SER A 150 -27.44 33.24 0.38
N SER A 151 -27.51 33.65 -0.90
CA SER A 151 -26.45 33.41 -1.88
C SER A 151 -25.36 34.48 -1.74
N SER A 152 -24.62 34.44 -0.62
CA SER A 152 -23.43 35.29 -0.45
C SER A 152 -22.23 34.65 -1.16
N ARG A 153 -22.09 34.95 -2.45
CA ARG A 153 -20.81 34.94 -3.17
C ARG A 153 -20.73 36.22 -4.00
N ASP A 154 -20.66 37.33 -3.26
CA ASP A 154 -20.20 38.61 -3.80
C ASP A 154 -18.66 38.58 -3.81
N GLY A 155 -18.06 38.99 -4.93
CA GLY A 155 -16.61 38.91 -5.12
C GLY A 155 -16.16 38.83 -6.57
N GLY A 156 -16.85 39.54 -7.48
CA GLY A 156 -16.26 39.92 -8.77
C GLY A 156 -15.28 41.07 -8.53
N ALA A 157 -13.98 40.77 -8.50
CA ALA A 157 -12.94 41.80 -8.58
C ALA A 157 -12.60 42.04 -10.05
N ALA A 158 -13.22 43.06 -10.63
CA ALA A 158 -12.71 43.73 -11.82
C ALA A 158 -11.87 44.92 -11.36
N VAL A 159 -10.55 44.85 -11.55
CA VAL A 159 -9.68 45.96 -12.00
C VAL A 159 -8.47 45.34 -12.71
#